data_AF-A0A226MB82-F1
#
_entry.id   AF-A0A226MB82-F1
#
_cell.length_a   1.000
_cell.length_b   1.000
_cell.length_c   1.000
_cell.angle_alpha   90.00
_cell.angle_beta   90.00
_cell.angle_gamma   90.00
#
_symmetry.space_group_name_H-M   'P 1'
#
loop_
_entity.id
_entity.type
_entity.pdbx_description
1 polymer ?
#
loop_
_entity_poly.entity_id
_entity_poly.type
_entity_poly.pdbx_seq_one_letter_code
_entity_poly.pdbx_strand_id
1 'polypeptide(L)'
;TEEIPLKILAHNNFVGRLIGKEGRNLKKIEQDTDTKITISPLQDLTLYNPERTITVKGSIETCAKAEEEIMKKIRESYENDIAAMNVSCPVA
;
A
#
# COMPACT_ATOMS: atom_id res chain seq x y z
N THR A 1 -5.61 -14.45 -22.82
CA THR A 1 -4.37 -14.58 -22.03
C THR A 1 -4.77 -14.43 -20.59
N GLU A 2 -4.41 -15.37 -19.71
CA GLU A 2 -4.66 -15.18 -18.28
C GLU A 2 -3.80 -14.01 -17.79
N GLU A 3 -4.43 -12.94 -17.30
CA GLU A 3 -3.71 -11.82 -16.69
C GLU A 3 -3.19 -12.27 -15.32
N ILE A 4 -1.86 -12.33 -15.17
CA ILE A 4 -1.21 -12.61 -13.89
C ILE A 4 -1.16 -11.30 -13.09
N PRO A 5 -1.90 -11.16 -11.99
CA PRO A 5 -1.89 -9.93 -11.21
C PRO A 5 -0.57 -9.76 -10.45
N LEU A 6 -0.12 -8.51 -10.33
CA LEU A 6 0.94 -8.16 -9.38
C LEU A 6 0.36 -8.19 -7.95
N LYS A 7 1.08 -8.83 -7.02
CA LYS A 7 0.72 -8.88 -5.60
C LYS A 7 1.83 -8.28 -4.75
N ILE A 8 1.50 -7.25 -3.99
CA ILE A 8 2.41 -6.55 -3.08
C ILE A 8 1.97 -6.84 -1.66
N LEU A 9 2.90 -7.20 -0.78
CA LEU A 9 2.66 -7.36 0.65
C LEU A 9 3.06 -6.08 1.37
N ALA A 10 2.16 -5.58 2.23
CA ALA A 10 2.41 -4.38 3.00
C ALA A 10 1.84 -4.51 4.41
N HIS A 11 2.60 -4.10 5.41
CA HIS A 11 2.15 -4.11 6.80
C HIS A 11 0.89 -3.25 6.98
N ASN A 12 -0.11 -3.77 7.71
CA ASN A 12 -1.43 -3.14 7.85
C ASN A 12 -1.38 -1.67 8.32
N ASN A 13 -0.40 -1.32 9.16
CA ASN A 13 -0.20 0.05 9.67
C ASN A 13 -0.08 1.11 8.57
N PHE A 14 0.48 0.76 7.41
CA PHE A 14 0.72 1.71 6.31
C PHE A 14 -0.44 1.73 5.30
N VAL A 15 -1.20 0.63 5.23
CA VAL A 15 -2.26 0.43 4.24
C VAL A 15 -3.42 1.42 4.41
N GLY A 16 -3.75 1.81 5.65
CA GLY A 16 -4.77 2.83 5.91
C GLY A 16 -4.44 4.18 5.25
N ARG A 17 -3.17 4.61 5.31
CA ARG A 17 -2.69 5.86 4.68
C ARG A 17 -2.60 5.76 3.16
N LEU A 18 -2.24 4.59 2.64
CA LEU A 18 -2.31 4.27 1.22
C LEU A 18 -3.76 4.38 0.69
N ILE A 19 -4.74 3.82 1.41
CA ILE A 19 -6.17 3.90 1.03
C ILE A 19 -6.64 5.35 1.04
N GLY A 20 -6.31 6.08 2.11
CA GLY A 20 -6.74 7.46 2.33
C GLY A 20 -8.22 7.57 2.67
N LYS A 21 -8.65 8.78 3.08
CA LYS A 21 -10.05 9.04 3.45
C LYS A 21 -10.98 8.72 2.29
N GLU A 22 -11.99 7.87 2.54
CA GLU A 22 -12.98 7.40 1.55
C GLU A 22 -12.37 6.67 0.33
N GLY A 23 -11.16 6.14 0.49
CA GLY A 23 -10.43 5.46 -0.58
C GLY A 23 -9.90 6.40 -1.66
N ARG A 24 -9.90 7.72 -1.44
CA ARG A 24 -9.51 8.70 -2.47
C ARG A 24 -8.09 8.51 -2.98
N ASN A 25 -7.14 8.16 -2.12
CA ASN A 25 -5.75 7.98 -2.54
C ASN A 25 -5.62 6.72 -3.42
N LEU A 26 -6.22 5.60 -3.00
CA LEU A 26 -6.20 4.37 -3.79
C LEU A 26 -6.86 4.57 -5.17
N LYS A 27 -8.03 5.21 -5.19
CA LYS A 27 -8.75 5.51 -6.44
C LYS A 27 -7.96 6.41 -7.37
N LYS A 28 -7.19 7.36 -6.81
CA LYS A 28 -6.31 8.21 -7.60
C LYS A 28 -5.18 7.40 -8.23
N ILE A 29 -4.55 6.48 -7.48
CA ILE A 29 -3.51 5.59 -8.05
C ILE A 29 -4.10 4.71 -9.15
N GLU A 30 -5.28 4.11 -8.94
CA GLU A 30 -5.99 3.34 -9.97
C GLU A 30 -6.20 4.18 -11.24
N GLN A 31 -6.66 5.43 -11.10
CA GLN A 31 -6.91 6.34 -12.22
C GLN A 31 -5.64 6.79 -12.93
N ASP A 32 -4.61 7.22 -12.18
CA ASP A 32 -3.38 7.78 -12.73
C ASP A 32 -2.52 6.72 -13.44
N THR A 33 -2.70 5.44 -13.07
CA THR A 33 -1.90 4.33 -13.60
C THR A 33 -2.66 3.42 -14.55
N ASP A 34 -3.97 3.63 -14.74
CA ASP A 34 -4.85 2.73 -15.51
C ASP A 34 -4.76 1.27 -15.02
N THR A 35 -5.01 1.10 -13.73
CA THR A 35 -5.01 -0.22 -13.06
C THR A 35 -6.24 -0.42 -12.19
N LYS A 36 -6.55 -1.69 -11.92
CA LYS A 36 -7.51 -2.09 -10.89
C LYS A 36 -6.76 -2.58 -9.66
N ILE A 37 -7.02 -1.98 -8.51
CA ILE A 37 -6.36 -2.32 -7.25
C ILE A 37 -7.39 -2.81 -6.24
N THR A 38 -7.10 -3.96 -5.62
CA THR A 38 -7.91 -4.51 -4.51
C THR A 38 -7.00 -4.88 -3.35
N ILE A 39 -7.48 -4.68 -2.13
CA ILE A 39 -6.71 -4.97 -0.91
C ILE A 39 -7.44 -6.07 -0.15
N SER A 40 -6.72 -7.08 0.33
CA SER A 40 -7.29 -8.17 1.12
C SER A 40 -8.08 -7.63 2.32
N PRO A 41 -9.17 -8.27 2.76
CA PRO A 41 -9.93 -7.84 3.93
C PRO A 41 -9.08 -7.83 5.22
N LEU A 42 -9.51 -7.05 6.22
CA LEU A 42 -8.85 -7.02 7.54
C LEU A 42 -8.97 -8.35 8.28
N GLN A 43 -10.01 -9.12 8.00
CA GLN A 43 -10.25 -10.44 8.61
C GLN A 43 -9.19 -11.48 8.20
N ASP A 44 -8.46 -11.26 7.11
CA ASP A 44 -7.40 -12.17 6.65
C ASP A 44 -6.08 -12.00 7.43
N LEU A 45 -5.99 -10.96 8.27
CA LEU A 45 -4.82 -10.73 9.12
C LEU A 45 -4.81 -11.73 10.27
N THR A 46 -3.60 -12.15 10.66
CA THR A 46 -3.39 -12.94 11.88
C THR A 46 -2.35 -12.27 12.77
N LEU A 47 -2.27 -12.68 14.04
CA LEU A 47 -1.23 -12.17 14.96
C LEU A 47 0.18 -12.34 14.40
N TYR A 48 0.41 -13.40 13.62
CA TYR A 48 1.71 -13.73 13.02
C TYR A 48 1.87 -13.25 11.58
N ASN A 49 0.80 -12.73 10.97
CA ASN A 49 0.82 -12.18 9.62
C ASN A 49 0.01 -10.87 9.59
N PRO A 50 0.65 -9.74 9.92
CA PRO A 50 0.04 -8.41 9.87
C PRO A 50 0.08 -7.78 8.47
N GLU A 51 0.41 -8.54 7.42
CA GLU A 51 0.50 -8.04 6.05
C GLU A 51 -0.82 -8.14 5.30
N ARG A 52 -1.14 -7.07 4.56
CA ARG A 52 -2.25 -7.03 3.62
C ARG A 52 -1.71 -7.33 2.23
N THR A 53 -2.48 -8.09 1.45
CA THR A 53 -2.17 -8.29 0.03
C THR A 53 -2.83 -7.20 -0.79
N ILE A 54 -2.02 -6.41 -1.49
CA ILE A 54 -2.48 -5.43 -2.48
C ILE A 54 -2.34 -6.10 -3.85
N THR A 55 -3.47 -6.37 -4.49
CA THR A 55 -3.53 -6.99 -5.82
C THR A 55 -3.75 -5.91 -6.86
N VAL A 56 -2.85 -5.82 -7.84
CA VAL A 56 -2.88 -4.86 -8.95
C VAL A 56 -3.11 -5.64 -10.24
N LYS A 57 -4.07 -5.19 -11.04
CA LYS A 57 -4.41 -5.75 -12.35
C LYS A 57 -4.30 -4.69 -13.43
N GLY A 58 -3.67 -5.06 -14.54
CA GLY A 58 -3.40 -4.21 -15.69
C GLY A 58 -2.31 -4.84 -16.56
N SER A 59 -1.79 -4.08 -17.52
CA SER A 59 -0.56 -4.44 -18.24
C SER A 59 0.65 -4.46 -17.30
N ILE A 60 1.75 -5.07 -17.73
CA ILE A 60 3.02 -5.08 -16.97
C ILE A 60 3.48 -3.63 -16.69
N GLU A 61 3.38 -2.76 -17.68
CA GLU A 61 3.80 -1.36 -17.60
C GLU A 61 2.94 -0.55 -16.64
N THR A 62 1.61 -0.74 -16.69
CA THR A 62 0.69 -0.05 -15.78
C THR A 62 0.79 -0.59 -14.35
N CYS A 63 1.00 -1.90 -14.17
CA CYS A 63 1.27 -2.49 -12.87
C CYS A 63 2.58 -1.97 -12.26
N ALA A 64 3.64 -1.80 -13.04
CA ALA A 64 4.90 -1.24 -12.57
C ALA A 64 4.75 0.22 -12.10
N LYS A 65 3.99 1.04 -12.84
CA LYS A 65 3.68 2.42 -12.42
C LYS A 65 2.86 2.45 -11.12
N ALA A 66 1.87 1.56 -10.99
CA ALA A 66 1.08 1.44 -9.77
C ALA A 66 1.94 1.00 -8.57
N GLU A 67 2.87 0.06 -8.79
CA GLU A 67 3.81 -0.39 -7.77
C GLU A 67 4.68 0.76 -7.25
N GLU A 68 5.22 1.59 -8.15
CA GLU A 68 6.03 2.75 -7.78
C GLU A 68 5.26 3.71 -6.87
N GLU A 69 4.03 4.08 -7.25
CA GLU A 69 3.18 4.98 -6.47
C GLU A 69 2.73 4.38 -5.13
N ILE A 70 2.39 3.07 -5.11
CA ILE A 70 2.04 2.34 -3.89
C ILE A 70 3.22 2.33 -2.92
N MET A 71 4.41 1.94 -3.39
CA MET A 71 5.60 1.82 -2.55
C MET A 71 6.09 3.17 -2.06
N LYS A 72 5.96 4.22 -2.87
CA LYS A 72 6.21 5.61 -2.43
C LYS A 72 5.33 5.99 -1.24
N LYS A 73 4.02 5.73 -1.31
CA LYS A 73 3.09 6.03 -0.20
C LYS A 73 3.36 5.21 1.06
N ILE A 74 3.75 3.96 0.90
CA ILE A 74 4.15 3.08 2.02
C ILE A 74 5.43 3.59 2.67
N ARG A 75 6.45 3.94 1.87
CA ARG A 75 7.73 4.46 2.37
C ARG A 75 7.54 5.79 3.10
N GLU A 76 6.80 6.73 2.52
CA GLU A 76 6.43 8.00 3.18
C GLU A 76 5.73 7.73 4.53
N SER A 77 4.82 6.75 4.58
CA SER A 77 4.11 6.37 5.80
C SER A 77 5.05 5.79 6.88
N TYR A 78 6.06 5.03 6.47
CA TYR A 78 7.05 4.44 7.37
C TYR A 78 8.01 5.50 7.93
N GLU A 79 8.54 6.37 7.07
CA GLU A 79 9.46 7.44 7.46
C GLU A 79 8.80 8.42 8.45
N ASN A 80 7.52 8.75 8.22
CA ASN A 80 6.75 9.60 9.14
C ASN A 80 6.58 8.95 10.53
N ASP A 81 6.39 7.63 10.60
CA ASP A 81 6.26 6.92 11.89
C ASP A 81 7.59 6.91 12.65
N ILE A 82 8.71 6.67 11.94
CA ILE A 82 10.06 6.74 12.55
C ILE A 82 10.34 8.15 13.08
N ALA A 83 10.06 9.17 12.28
CA ALA A 83 10.28 10.55 12.68
C ALA A 83 9.47 10.92 13.94
N ALA A 84 8.20 10.50 14.02
CA ALA A 84 7.36 10.70 15.20
C ALA A 84 7.89 9.94 16.45
N MET A 85 8.47 8.75 16.25
CA MET A 85 9.06 7.96 17.34
C MET A 85 10.35 8.60 17.87
N ASN A 86 11.21 9.11 16.99
CA ASN A 86 12.44 9.81 17.38
C ASN A 86 12.18 11.13 18.13
N VAL A 87 11.08 11.83 17.82
CA VAL A 87 10.70 13.08 18.52
C VAL A 87 10.10 12.80 19.91
N SER A 88 9.47 11.64 20.12
CA SER A 88 8.80 11.29 21.37
C SER A 88 9.71 10.68 22.45
N CYS A 89 10.96 10.33 22.12
CA CYS A 89 11.98 9.93 23.08
C CYS A 89 13.32 10.64 22.83
N PRO A 90 13.50 11.88 23.29
CA PRO A 90 14.70 12.68 23.00
C PRO A 90 15.95 12.29 23.81
N VAL A 91 15.99 11.12 24.46
CA VAL A 91 17.12 10.69 25.31
C VAL A 91 17.42 9.20 25.15
N ALA A 92 18.40 8.90 24.29
CA ALA A 92 19.39 7.85 24.51
C ALA A 92 20.77 8.52 24.43
#